data_AF-A0A8T7LBK1-F1
#
_entry.id   AF-A0A8T7LBK1-F1
#
_cell.length_a   1.000
_cell.length_b   1.000
_cell.length_c   1.000
_cell.angle_alpha   90.00
_cell.angle_beta   90.00
_cell.angle_gamma   90.00
#
_symmetry.space_group_name_H-M   'P 1'
#
loop_
_entity.id
_entity.type
_entity.pdbx_description
1 polymer ?
#
loop_
_entity_poly.entity_id
_entity_poly.type
_entity_poly.pdbx_seq_one_letter_code
_entity_poly.pdbx_strand_id
1 'polypeptide(L)'
;MVTRRIGILVGVAALCGGLLVLLPAAAQEPPPLATNTPPGLPSLLATNTPPPGAVPPVAARPDAPFDRYALRLWTEADLVNEMIVQIRQLKIGDTERQLAIRLLQYELQQRFPGAPRSSQQRAQLLDAMFEAPRGSVDKRLLMRAALEAGLNQTQPAFSGITSLNINGFGVTIMPANADGILATLDAVLHTRYPAVGETLYEDYTLAQVDEAGTYRVLDSVPPLPSAPLGDVFAISLERLGDVNNDGADELSLVLDTGDTNKQLLIYGWRGGQMVNLIAPGENLRFGQLLDWPLQSDTLTVRVYRIESAAWGCLGEQDVSWRWNLNYFRPLAQGNTFTFQNRLACLLYGLEPIFEKPVQESLNRIEGILQFAQPDDQGSLPRARMVVAMLYLFDDRAGEAVQQVQALQSQAEPGSWLALQTAAFLDAAAQPDATPIQVCAALEAASQYGACDVDQALTRLFSENPLRRDEPIEAQLAALGITVLDKQTITAVGKRDRQAFRFDLAGDRWWAFAPLQADVYTAEKIEPLPGYESRPTAAPPSAAPPASAYDALLQGSPTLALNILDNIVRDNSGMDLNASGRFLQALAYDLLADRASARSAYFALWSDDPASVWGQLAAAHLERR
;
A
#
# COMPACT_ATOMS: atom_id res chain seq x y z
N MET A 1 -63.08 -46.81 16.26
CA MET A 1 -62.14 -47.92 16.52
C MET A 1 -61.41 -47.59 17.82
N VAL A 2 -61.92 -48.05 18.96
CA VAL A 2 -61.49 -49.26 19.67
C VAL A 2 -60.04 -49.15 20.20
N THR A 3 -59.94 -48.62 21.43
CA THR A 3 -59.11 -49.05 22.59
C THR A 3 -57.72 -49.68 22.36
N ARG A 4 -56.69 -49.17 23.06
CA ARG A 4 -56.13 -49.81 24.28
C ARG A 4 -55.05 -48.97 24.98
N ARG A 5 -55.18 -48.96 26.32
CA ARG A 5 -54.19 -48.55 27.33
C ARG A 5 -53.13 -49.63 27.55
N ILE A 6 -51.96 -49.24 28.10
CA ILE A 6 -51.06 -49.88 29.11
C ILE A 6 -49.88 -48.89 29.23
N GLY A 7 -49.31 -48.47 30.36
CA GLY A 7 -49.36 -48.88 31.76
C GLY A 7 -47.94 -48.76 32.35
N ILE A 8 -47.71 -47.71 33.16
CA ILE A 8 -46.92 -47.60 34.42
C ILE A 8 -45.63 -48.43 34.59
N LEU A 9 -44.50 -47.78 34.98
CA LEU A 9 -43.69 -48.23 36.12
C LEU A 9 -42.82 -47.11 36.75
N VAL A 10 -42.67 -47.21 38.08
CA VAL A 10 -42.06 -46.29 39.06
C VAL A 10 -40.88 -47.00 39.75
N GLY A 11 -39.84 -46.26 40.17
CA GLY A 11 -38.82 -46.63 41.17
C GLY A 11 -37.70 -45.57 41.19
N VAL A 12 -37.49 -44.69 42.19
CA VAL A 12 -37.29 -44.75 43.66
C VAL A 12 -35.82 -45.03 44.11
N ALA A 13 -35.25 -44.02 44.82
CA ALA A 13 -34.21 -44.05 45.89
C ALA A 13 -32.77 -44.47 45.51
N ALA A 14 -31.66 -44.11 46.17
CA ALA A 14 -31.25 -43.32 47.35
C ALA A 14 -29.68 -43.25 47.28
N LEU A 15 -29.02 -42.12 47.58
CA LEU A 15 -28.41 -41.75 48.87
C LEU A 15 -27.22 -42.64 49.33
N CYS A 16 -26.00 -42.07 49.30
CA CYS A 16 -24.77 -42.35 50.11
C CYS A 16 -23.65 -41.46 49.50
N GLY A 17 -22.93 -40.55 50.16
CA GLY A 17 -22.46 -40.49 51.55
C GLY A 17 -20.94 -40.68 51.55
N GLY A 18 -20.15 -39.65 51.88
CA GLY A 18 -18.69 -39.81 52.08
C GLY A 18 -17.83 -38.55 51.98
N LEU A 19 -17.82 -37.74 53.04
CA LEU A 19 -16.86 -36.68 53.34
C LEU A 19 -15.85 -37.26 54.35
N LEU A 20 -14.52 -37.12 54.20
CA LEU A 20 -13.54 -36.92 55.32
C LEU A 20 -12.05 -36.82 54.86
N VAL A 21 -11.45 -35.64 55.12
CA VAL A 21 -10.17 -35.34 55.82
C VAL A 21 -8.78 -35.79 55.28
N LEU A 22 -8.06 -34.84 54.65
CA LEU A 22 -6.83 -34.11 55.07
C LEU A 22 -5.61 -34.75 55.81
N LEU A 23 -4.41 -34.42 55.26
CA LEU A 23 -3.06 -34.13 55.84
C LEU A 23 -1.96 -35.26 55.84
N PRO A 24 -0.64 -34.95 56.03
CA PRO A 24 0.33 -34.58 54.97
C PRO A 24 1.68 -35.37 55.07
N ALA A 25 2.60 -35.22 54.11
CA ALA A 25 4.02 -35.53 54.36
C ALA A 25 4.94 -34.76 53.40
N ALA A 26 5.94 -34.08 53.96
CA ALA A 26 6.97 -33.32 53.27
C ALA A 26 8.35 -33.99 53.45
N ALA A 27 9.24 -33.66 52.50
CA ALA A 27 10.71 -33.61 52.57
C ALA A 27 11.52 -34.93 52.52
N GLN A 28 12.39 -35.05 51.51
CA GLN A 28 13.87 -34.95 51.66
C GLN A 28 14.62 -35.32 50.35
N GLU A 29 15.28 -34.34 49.72
CA GLU A 29 16.63 -34.48 49.12
C GLU A 29 17.68 -34.50 50.28
N PRO A 30 18.97 -34.92 50.16
CA PRO A 30 19.93 -34.67 49.05
C PRO A 30 21.09 -35.73 48.95
N PRO A 31 22.39 -35.43 48.63
CA PRO A 31 23.08 -35.07 47.37
C PRO A 31 24.26 -36.05 47.02
N PRO A 32 25.46 -35.62 46.54
CA PRO A 32 25.93 -35.68 45.15
C PRO A 32 27.18 -36.57 44.95
N LEU A 33 27.57 -36.87 43.70
CA LEU A 33 28.94 -37.29 43.37
C LEU A 33 29.40 -36.62 42.07
N ALA A 34 30.45 -35.81 42.21
CA ALA A 34 31.27 -35.30 41.13
C ALA A 34 32.66 -35.93 41.25
N THR A 35 33.22 -36.42 40.13
CA THR A 35 34.68 -36.49 39.92
C THR A 35 35.05 -36.67 38.44
N ASN A 36 35.49 -35.57 37.85
CA ASN A 36 36.68 -35.36 37.01
C ASN A 36 37.09 -36.36 35.88
N THR A 37 37.16 -35.76 34.69
CA THR A 37 37.70 -36.14 33.36
C THR A 37 39.18 -36.62 33.35
N PRO A 38 39.62 -37.37 32.31
CA PRO A 38 40.51 -36.73 31.31
C PRO A 38 40.22 -37.09 29.82
N PRO A 39 40.82 -36.35 28.86
CA PRO A 39 40.36 -36.19 27.49
C PRO A 39 41.03 -37.13 26.47
N GLY A 40 40.32 -37.44 25.38
CA GLY A 40 40.88 -38.13 24.21
C GLY A 40 39.89 -38.15 23.03
N LEU A 41 40.30 -37.55 21.92
CA LEU A 41 39.57 -37.32 20.66
C LEU A 41 39.09 -38.61 19.94
N PRO A 42 38.18 -38.47 18.95
CA PRO A 42 37.22 -39.49 18.55
C PRO A 42 37.68 -40.33 17.35
N SER A 43 37.10 -41.52 17.20
CA SER A 43 37.07 -42.20 15.90
C SER A 43 35.74 -42.95 15.70
N LEU A 44 34.94 -42.36 14.81
CA LEU A 44 34.24 -43.01 13.70
C LEU A 44 33.28 -44.17 14.01
N LEU A 45 32.01 -43.82 14.25
CA LEU A 45 30.90 -44.53 13.62
C LEU A 45 29.89 -43.49 13.11
N ALA A 46 29.95 -43.24 11.81
CA ALA A 46 28.97 -42.45 11.08
C ALA A 46 27.71 -43.29 10.84
N THR A 47 26.62 -42.94 11.52
CA THR A 47 25.26 -43.23 11.06
C THR A 47 24.64 -41.90 10.66
N ASN A 48 24.77 -41.55 9.38
CA ASN A 48 24.03 -40.46 8.76
C ASN A 48 22.59 -40.90 8.54
N THR A 49 21.73 -40.74 9.54
CA THR A 49 20.30 -40.59 9.32
C THR A 49 19.97 -39.13 9.57
N PRO A 50 19.52 -38.34 8.57
CA PRO A 50 19.09 -36.97 8.84
C PRO A 50 17.88 -37.02 9.78
N PRO A 51 17.77 -36.10 10.76
CA PRO A 51 16.56 -35.99 11.57
C PRO A 51 15.36 -35.65 10.67
N PRO A 52 14.17 -36.24 10.92
CA PRO A 52 12.95 -35.81 10.25
C PRO A 52 12.61 -34.39 10.74
N GLY A 53 12.52 -33.44 9.80
CA GLY A 53 12.05 -32.09 10.07
C GLY A 53 13.08 -30.96 9.99
N ALA A 54 14.32 -31.20 9.56
CA ALA A 54 15.24 -30.09 9.29
C ALA A 54 14.85 -29.40 7.97
N VAL A 55 14.19 -28.24 8.06
CA VAL A 55 14.10 -27.29 6.95
C VAL A 55 15.54 -27.00 6.48
N PRO A 56 15.87 -27.19 5.19
CA PRO A 56 17.21 -26.89 4.70
C PRO A 56 17.57 -25.43 5.03
N PRO A 57 18.84 -25.13 5.35
CA PRO A 57 19.23 -23.78 5.72
C PRO A 57 18.85 -22.77 4.63
N VAL A 58 18.38 -21.61 5.09
CA VAL A 58 17.97 -20.46 4.29
C VAL A 58 19.02 -20.22 3.19
N ALA A 59 18.64 -20.46 1.93
CA ALA A 59 19.46 -20.35 0.71
C ALA A 59 20.40 -21.50 0.29
N ALA A 60 20.24 -22.73 0.80
CA ALA A 60 20.96 -23.87 0.24
C ALA A 60 20.39 -24.30 -1.13
N ARG A 61 21.25 -24.54 -2.12
CA ARG A 61 20.88 -25.23 -3.38
C ARG A 61 20.51 -26.70 -3.11
N PRO A 62 19.77 -27.37 -4.02
CA PRO A 62 19.56 -28.81 -3.95
C PRO A 62 20.90 -29.55 -3.79
N ASP A 63 20.97 -30.42 -2.78
CA ASP A 63 22.18 -31.19 -2.44
C ASP A 63 22.19 -32.59 -3.07
N ALA A 64 21.16 -32.91 -3.85
CA ALA A 64 21.00 -34.15 -4.60
C ALA A 64 20.39 -33.89 -5.99
N PRO A 65 20.49 -34.85 -6.93
CA PRO A 65 19.82 -34.73 -8.23
C PRO A 65 18.29 -34.84 -8.10
N PHE A 66 17.57 -34.35 -9.12
CA PHE A 66 16.11 -34.26 -9.18
C PHE A 66 15.36 -35.57 -8.84
N ASP A 67 15.90 -36.73 -9.22
CA ASP A 67 15.30 -38.05 -8.96
C ASP A 67 15.21 -38.39 -7.46
N ARG A 68 15.99 -37.69 -6.62
CA ARG A 68 16.04 -37.85 -5.17
C ARG A 68 15.08 -36.94 -4.40
N TYR A 69 14.27 -36.15 -5.09
CA TYR A 69 13.24 -35.34 -4.45
C TYR A 69 11.83 -35.81 -4.83
N ALA A 70 10.91 -35.70 -3.87
CA ALA A 70 9.46 -35.84 -4.03
C ALA A 70 8.77 -34.52 -3.69
N LEU A 71 7.51 -34.36 -4.11
CA LEU A 71 6.64 -33.33 -3.53
C LEU A 71 6.31 -33.72 -2.10
N ARG A 72 6.52 -32.79 -1.16
CA ARG A 72 6.16 -32.94 0.24
C ARG A 72 4.67 -33.25 0.38
N LEU A 73 4.34 -34.19 1.25
CA LEU A 73 2.97 -34.38 1.70
C LEU A 73 2.71 -33.46 2.88
N TRP A 74 2.09 -32.31 2.62
CA TRP A 74 1.77 -31.36 3.67
C TRP A 74 0.85 -31.98 4.72
N THR A 75 1.19 -31.76 5.99
CA THR A 75 0.21 -31.78 7.09
C THR A 75 -0.25 -30.36 7.39
N GLU A 76 -1.39 -30.20 8.05
CA GLU A 76 -1.88 -28.89 8.51
C GLU A 76 -0.82 -28.17 9.36
N ALA A 77 -0.16 -28.91 10.24
CA ALA A 77 0.86 -28.38 11.14
C ALA A 77 2.10 -27.88 10.38
N ASP A 78 2.57 -28.64 9.39
CA ASP A 78 3.76 -28.27 8.62
C ASP A 78 3.53 -27.01 7.80
N LEU A 79 2.36 -26.88 7.17
CA LEU A 79 2.03 -25.72 6.34
C LEU A 79 1.81 -24.45 7.20
N VAL A 80 1.18 -24.60 8.37
CA VAL A 80 1.07 -23.49 9.34
C VAL A 80 2.46 -23.06 9.84
N ASN A 81 3.35 -24.00 10.13
CA ASN A 81 4.71 -23.68 10.55
C ASN A 81 5.50 -22.96 9.46
N GLU A 82 5.37 -23.39 8.19
CA GLU A 82 6.01 -22.69 7.07
C GLU A 82 5.49 -21.26 6.93
N MET A 83 4.17 -21.05 7.05
CA MET A 83 3.59 -19.71 7.04
C MET A 83 4.12 -18.84 8.19
N ILE A 84 4.26 -19.38 9.42
CA ILE A 84 4.87 -18.66 10.56
C ILE A 84 6.32 -18.27 10.23
N VAL A 85 7.10 -19.17 9.62
CA VAL A 85 8.48 -18.88 9.20
C VAL A 85 8.51 -17.70 8.21
N GLN A 86 7.65 -17.71 7.20
CA GLN A 86 7.57 -16.63 6.22
C GLN A 86 7.14 -15.30 6.86
N ILE A 87 6.14 -15.31 7.74
CA ILE A 87 5.69 -14.11 8.45
C ILE A 87 6.81 -13.52 9.31
N ARG A 88 7.55 -14.35 10.05
CA ARG A 88 8.66 -13.87 10.91
C ARG A 88 9.85 -13.33 10.14
N GLN A 89 10.03 -13.72 8.89
CA GLN A 89 11.08 -13.21 8.02
C GLN A 89 10.66 -11.93 7.27
N LEU A 90 9.40 -11.51 7.40
CA LEU A 90 8.84 -10.37 6.68
C LEU A 90 9.35 -9.03 7.20
N LYS A 91 9.80 -8.19 6.27
CA LYS A 91 10.30 -6.84 6.54
C LYS A 91 9.39 -5.79 5.91
N ILE A 92 9.46 -4.56 6.41
CA ILE A 92 8.76 -3.41 5.82
C ILE A 92 9.18 -3.26 4.35
N GLY A 93 8.21 -3.20 3.44
CA GLY A 93 8.44 -3.06 2.00
C GLY A 93 8.74 -4.36 1.23
N ASP A 94 8.79 -5.53 1.89
CA ASP A 94 9.04 -6.83 1.24
C ASP A 94 7.76 -7.36 0.56
N THR A 95 7.45 -6.83 -0.62
CA THR A 95 6.23 -7.15 -1.39
C THR A 95 6.20 -8.59 -1.90
N GLU A 96 7.36 -9.17 -2.25
CA GLU A 96 7.43 -10.57 -2.68
C GLU A 96 7.01 -11.51 -1.57
N ARG A 97 7.51 -11.30 -0.35
CA ARG A 97 7.16 -12.16 0.79
C ARG A 97 5.72 -11.99 1.24
N GLN A 98 5.15 -10.78 1.16
CA GLN A 98 3.71 -10.57 1.39
C GLN A 98 2.87 -11.43 0.45
N LEU A 99 3.22 -11.44 -0.84
CA LEU A 99 2.52 -12.24 -1.84
C LEU A 99 2.70 -13.74 -1.61
N ALA A 100 3.90 -14.18 -1.23
CA ALA A 100 4.20 -15.55 -0.84
C ALA A 100 3.33 -16.01 0.36
N ILE A 101 3.19 -15.18 1.39
CA ILE A 101 2.32 -15.45 2.54
C ILE A 101 0.86 -15.57 2.08
N ARG A 102 0.39 -14.67 1.20
CA ARG A 102 -0.98 -14.74 0.64
C ARG A 102 -1.23 -16.05 -0.12
N LEU A 103 -0.25 -16.53 -0.88
CA LEU A 103 -0.34 -17.82 -1.58
C LEU A 103 -0.36 -19.00 -0.60
N LEU A 104 0.45 -18.97 0.46
CA LEU A 104 0.41 -20.00 1.51
C LEU A 104 -0.92 -20.00 2.27
N GLN A 105 -1.51 -18.84 2.55
CA GLN A 105 -2.84 -18.74 3.15
C GLN A 105 -3.92 -19.38 2.26
N TYR A 106 -3.84 -19.11 0.95
CA TYR A 106 -4.73 -19.72 -0.03
C TYR A 106 -4.53 -21.24 -0.10
N GLU A 107 -3.29 -21.72 -0.17
CA GLU A 107 -2.97 -23.14 -0.17
C GLU A 107 -3.45 -23.85 1.10
N LEU A 108 -3.26 -23.23 2.27
CA LEU A 108 -3.76 -23.74 3.55
C LEU A 108 -5.27 -23.94 3.49
N GLN A 109 -6.00 -22.97 2.95
CA GLN A 109 -7.45 -23.08 2.82
C GLN A 109 -7.88 -24.15 1.80
N GLN A 110 -7.18 -24.29 0.68
CA GLN A 110 -7.50 -25.33 -0.31
C GLN A 110 -7.25 -26.75 0.22
N ARG A 111 -6.13 -26.96 0.93
CA ARG A 111 -5.75 -28.29 1.45
C ARG A 111 -6.44 -28.63 2.77
N PHE A 112 -6.64 -27.65 3.65
CA PHE A 112 -7.17 -27.84 5.00
C PHE A 112 -8.27 -26.82 5.31
N PRO A 113 -9.49 -27.00 4.78
CA PRO A 113 -10.58 -26.09 5.05
C PRO A 113 -10.82 -25.85 6.54
N GLY A 114 -10.86 -24.58 6.94
CA GLY A 114 -11.05 -24.14 8.33
C GLY A 114 -9.81 -24.28 9.23
N ALA A 115 -8.62 -24.52 8.66
CA ALA A 115 -7.37 -24.50 9.42
C ALA A 115 -6.96 -23.09 9.86
N PRO A 116 -6.22 -22.94 10.98
CA PRO A 116 -5.81 -23.99 11.91
C PRO A 116 -6.96 -24.44 12.84
N ARG A 117 -7.13 -25.75 12.97
CA ARG A 117 -8.11 -26.40 13.85
C ARG A 117 -7.63 -26.44 15.30
N SER A 118 -6.31 -26.59 15.49
CA SER A 118 -5.68 -26.50 16.81
C SER A 118 -5.72 -25.06 17.32
N SER A 119 -6.29 -24.86 18.52
CA SER A 119 -6.32 -23.55 19.18
C SER A 119 -4.91 -23.03 19.48
N GLN A 120 -3.97 -23.93 19.80
CA GLN A 120 -2.58 -23.57 20.05
C GLN A 120 -1.88 -23.06 18.77
N GLN A 121 -2.06 -23.75 17.65
CA GLN A 121 -1.48 -23.31 16.36
C GLN A 121 -2.11 -22.00 15.88
N ARG A 122 -3.43 -21.84 16.08
CA ARG A 122 -4.13 -20.60 15.77
C ARG A 122 -3.58 -19.41 16.57
N ALA A 123 -3.36 -19.59 17.87
CA ALA A 123 -2.75 -18.56 18.71
C ALA A 123 -1.33 -18.21 18.23
N GLN A 124 -0.46 -19.21 18.01
CA GLN A 124 0.91 -18.99 17.53
C GLN A 124 0.96 -18.26 16.17
N LEU A 125 0.06 -18.62 15.26
CA LEU A 125 -0.02 -17.98 13.95
C LEU A 125 -0.55 -16.54 14.06
N LEU A 126 -1.58 -16.29 14.87
CA LEU A 126 -2.08 -14.94 15.12
C LEU A 126 -1.01 -14.05 15.77
N ASP A 127 -0.27 -14.56 16.74
CA ASP A 127 0.84 -13.83 17.37
C ASP A 127 1.88 -13.41 16.33
N ALA A 128 2.31 -14.36 15.47
CA ALA A 128 3.23 -14.04 14.37
C ALA A 128 2.64 -12.99 13.41
N MET A 129 1.35 -13.06 13.08
CA MET A 129 0.70 -12.09 12.20
C MET A 129 0.60 -10.69 12.81
N PHE A 130 0.47 -10.56 14.14
CA PHE A 130 0.45 -9.26 14.83
C PHE A 130 1.85 -8.68 15.03
N GLU A 131 2.87 -9.52 15.12
CA GLU A 131 4.30 -9.11 15.12
C GLU A 131 4.80 -8.68 13.73
N ALA A 132 4.11 -9.09 12.66
CA ALA A 132 4.44 -8.73 11.29
C ALA A 132 4.33 -7.21 11.06
N PRO A 133 5.06 -6.66 10.05
CA PRO A 133 4.89 -5.27 9.65
C PRO A 133 3.42 -4.87 9.47
N ARG A 134 3.06 -3.68 9.94
CA ARG A 134 1.68 -3.20 9.90
C ARG A 134 1.15 -3.22 8.46
N GLY A 135 -0.03 -3.82 8.26
CA GLY A 135 -0.68 -3.91 6.95
C GLY A 135 -0.16 -5.01 6.00
N SER A 136 0.84 -5.80 6.39
CA SER A 136 1.51 -6.70 5.45
C SER A 136 0.92 -8.12 5.35
N VAL A 137 0.06 -8.52 6.30
CA VAL A 137 -0.53 -9.87 6.35
C VAL A 137 -2.02 -9.78 6.60
N ASP A 138 -2.81 -10.46 5.76
CA ASP A 138 -4.26 -10.59 5.90
C ASP A 138 -4.59 -11.52 7.07
N LYS A 139 -5.37 -11.03 8.04
CA LYS A 139 -5.72 -11.76 9.27
C LYS A 139 -7.16 -12.27 9.24
N ARG A 140 -7.96 -11.87 8.24
CA ARG A 140 -9.43 -12.05 8.23
C ARG A 140 -9.82 -13.51 8.40
N LEU A 141 -9.16 -14.43 7.71
CA LEU A 141 -9.46 -15.87 7.76
C LEU A 141 -9.43 -16.42 9.20
N LEU A 142 -8.39 -16.08 9.97
CA LEU A 142 -8.22 -16.55 11.35
C LEU A 142 -9.12 -15.80 12.33
N MET A 143 -9.22 -14.48 12.11
CA MET A 143 -9.97 -13.57 12.95
C MET A 143 -11.46 -13.86 12.94
N ARG A 144 -12.05 -14.02 11.73
CA ARG A 144 -13.49 -14.29 11.57
C ARG A 144 -13.88 -15.65 12.13
N ALA A 145 -13.04 -16.67 11.96
CA ALA A 145 -13.27 -17.98 12.57
C ALA A 145 -13.22 -17.93 14.12
N ALA A 146 -12.27 -17.17 14.68
CA ALA A 146 -12.19 -16.96 16.13
C ALA A 146 -13.39 -16.15 16.67
N LEU A 147 -13.84 -15.16 15.90
CA LEU A 147 -15.02 -14.35 16.19
C LEU A 147 -16.30 -15.18 16.20
N GLU A 148 -16.54 -15.99 15.17
CA GLU A 148 -17.71 -16.89 15.09
C GLU A 148 -17.75 -17.85 16.29
N ALA A 149 -16.61 -18.45 16.65
CA ALA A 149 -16.52 -19.31 17.83
C ALA A 149 -16.87 -18.57 19.12
N GLY A 150 -16.38 -17.34 19.28
CA GLY A 150 -16.69 -16.49 20.43
C GLY A 150 -18.15 -16.05 20.52
N LEU A 151 -18.79 -15.75 19.39
CA LEU A 151 -20.22 -15.43 19.33
C LEU A 151 -21.08 -16.62 19.71
N ASN A 152 -20.75 -17.82 19.21
CA ASN A 152 -21.47 -19.04 19.59
C ASN A 152 -21.30 -19.40 21.09
N GLN A 153 -20.20 -18.98 21.71
CA GLN A 153 -19.98 -19.17 23.14
C GLN A 153 -20.72 -18.13 24.00
N THR A 154 -20.74 -16.87 23.58
CA THR A 154 -21.28 -15.74 24.36
C THR A 154 -22.76 -15.49 24.10
N GLN A 155 -23.24 -15.85 22.91
CA GLN A 155 -24.61 -15.70 22.42
C GLN A 155 -25.21 -14.30 22.70
N PRO A 156 -24.56 -13.21 22.24
CA PRO A 156 -25.01 -11.85 22.51
C PRO A 156 -26.26 -11.49 21.68
N ALA A 157 -27.16 -10.68 22.25
CA ALA A 157 -28.35 -10.26 21.52
C ALA A 157 -28.02 -9.32 20.34
N PHE A 158 -28.66 -9.57 19.19
CA PHE A 158 -28.58 -8.72 17.99
C PHE A 158 -29.71 -7.67 17.91
N SER A 159 -30.47 -7.48 18.99
CA SER A 159 -31.62 -6.56 19.03
C SER A 159 -31.26 -5.10 19.38
N GLY A 160 -29.99 -4.81 19.69
CA GLY A 160 -29.53 -3.47 20.03
C GLY A 160 -28.01 -3.35 19.91
N ILE A 161 -27.52 -2.11 19.85
CA ILE A 161 -26.08 -1.85 19.77
C ILE A 161 -25.42 -2.32 21.07
N THR A 162 -24.51 -3.28 20.95
CA THR A 162 -23.84 -3.91 22.09
C THR A 162 -22.34 -4.01 21.84
N SER A 163 -21.52 -3.66 22.83
CA SER A 163 -20.07 -3.85 22.76
C SER A 163 -19.62 -4.91 23.75
N LEU A 164 -18.81 -5.87 23.31
CA LEU A 164 -18.21 -6.88 24.17
C LEU A 164 -16.75 -7.14 23.82
N ASN A 165 -16.04 -7.79 24.75
CA ASN A 165 -14.69 -8.28 24.52
C ASN A 165 -14.72 -9.79 24.31
N ILE A 166 -14.29 -10.24 23.14
CA ILE A 166 -14.13 -11.66 22.80
C ILE A 166 -12.63 -11.90 22.65
N ASN A 167 -11.99 -12.59 23.60
CA ASN A 167 -10.58 -13.00 23.50
C ASN A 167 -9.60 -11.86 23.16
N GLY A 168 -9.84 -10.65 23.68
CA GLY A 168 -9.02 -9.46 23.40
C GLY A 168 -9.51 -8.60 22.22
N PHE A 169 -10.48 -9.08 21.46
CA PHE A 169 -11.16 -8.35 20.39
C PHE A 169 -12.27 -7.48 20.96
N GLY A 170 -12.25 -6.18 20.69
CA GLY A 170 -13.39 -5.31 20.91
C GLY A 170 -14.38 -5.51 19.78
N VAL A 171 -15.57 -6.00 20.08
CA VAL A 171 -16.61 -6.29 19.09
C VAL A 171 -17.82 -5.42 19.40
N THR A 172 -18.15 -4.51 18.49
CA THR A 172 -19.39 -3.73 18.52
C THR A 172 -20.38 -4.33 17.53
N ILE A 173 -21.49 -4.83 18.07
CA ILE A 173 -22.61 -5.42 17.32
C ILE A 173 -23.59 -4.30 17.01
N MET A 174 -23.93 -4.12 15.74
CA MET A 174 -24.90 -3.16 15.25
C MET A 174 -26.02 -3.92 14.54
N PRO A 175 -27.28 -3.86 15.03
CA PRO A 175 -28.40 -4.54 14.38
C PRO A 175 -28.55 -4.10 12.91
N ALA A 176 -28.88 -5.04 12.04
CA ALA A 176 -29.16 -4.79 10.63
C ALA A 176 -30.27 -5.74 10.15
N ASN A 177 -31.00 -5.35 9.10
CA ASN A 177 -31.91 -6.22 8.35
C ASN A 177 -31.27 -6.52 6.98
N ALA A 178 -30.17 -7.27 6.96
CA ALA A 178 -29.35 -7.39 5.75
C ALA A 178 -30.02 -8.24 4.68
N ASP A 179 -30.75 -9.30 5.06
CA ASP A 179 -31.42 -10.21 4.13
C ASP A 179 -32.88 -9.84 3.83
N GLY A 180 -33.42 -8.80 4.47
CA GLY A 180 -34.81 -8.36 4.33
C GLY A 180 -35.82 -9.23 5.09
N ILE A 181 -35.37 -10.19 5.88
CA ILE A 181 -36.20 -11.17 6.60
C ILE A 181 -36.24 -10.81 8.09
N LEU A 182 -37.37 -10.27 8.56
CA LEU A 182 -37.53 -9.87 9.96
C LEU A 182 -37.45 -11.03 10.99
N ALA A 183 -37.46 -12.28 10.53
CA ALA A 183 -37.41 -13.47 11.40
C ALA A 183 -35.97 -13.88 11.75
N THR A 184 -35.00 -13.58 10.89
CA THR A 184 -33.57 -13.72 11.17
C THR A 184 -33.08 -12.48 11.91
N LEU A 185 -32.09 -12.66 12.76
CA LEU A 185 -31.42 -11.54 13.42
C LEU A 185 -30.07 -11.37 12.75
N ASP A 186 -29.92 -10.28 11.99
CA ASP A 186 -28.66 -9.92 11.37
C ASP A 186 -28.00 -8.77 12.14
N ALA A 187 -26.68 -8.71 12.07
CA ALA A 187 -25.92 -7.60 12.62
C ALA A 187 -24.62 -7.38 11.86
N VAL A 188 -24.21 -6.13 11.79
CA VAL A 188 -22.84 -5.77 11.42
C VAL A 188 -21.98 -5.78 12.67
N LEU A 189 -20.87 -6.51 12.60
CA LEU A 189 -19.85 -6.59 13.63
C LEU A 189 -18.70 -5.67 13.25
N HIS A 190 -18.46 -4.64 14.05
CA HIS A 190 -17.23 -3.87 14.03
C HIS A 190 -16.23 -4.51 14.99
N THR A 191 -15.16 -5.08 14.46
CA THR A 191 -14.15 -5.80 15.24
C THR A 191 -12.85 -5.01 15.26
N ARG A 192 -12.29 -4.77 16.45
CA ARG A 192 -10.99 -4.12 16.64
C ARG A 192 -10.07 -4.94 17.54
N TYR A 193 -8.79 -4.99 17.19
CA TYR A 193 -7.74 -5.58 18.03
C TYR A 193 -6.54 -4.65 18.18
N PRO A 194 -5.95 -4.58 19.38
CA PRO A 194 -6.56 -4.91 20.67
C PRO A 194 -7.84 -4.10 20.90
N ALA A 195 -8.72 -4.57 21.79
CA ALA A 195 -9.93 -3.84 22.18
C ALA A 195 -9.66 -2.42 22.70
N VAL A 196 -8.48 -2.21 23.31
CA VAL A 196 -8.02 -0.94 23.85
C VAL A 196 -6.56 -0.74 23.45
N GLY A 197 -6.23 0.43 22.90
CA GLY A 197 -4.87 0.79 22.49
C GLY A 197 -4.76 1.13 21.00
N GLU A 198 -3.54 1.07 20.47
CA GLU A 198 -3.29 1.24 19.04
C GLU A 198 -3.94 0.10 18.26
N THR A 199 -4.71 0.41 17.22
CA THR A 199 -5.41 -0.60 16.41
C THR A 199 -4.46 -1.32 15.46
N LEU A 200 -4.30 -2.63 15.68
CA LEU A 200 -3.53 -3.56 14.85
C LEU A 200 -4.39 -4.32 13.85
N TYR A 201 -5.70 -4.37 14.09
CA TYR A 201 -6.70 -4.95 13.19
C TYR A 201 -8.06 -4.27 13.40
N GLU A 202 -8.74 -3.98 12.30
CA GLU A 202 -10.08 -3.44 12.20
C GLU A 202 -10.79 -4.09 11.02
N ASP A 203 -12.02 -4.55 11.25
CA ASP A 203 -12.83 -5.24 10.24
C ASP A 203 -14.32 -4.98 10.49
N TYR A 204 -15.09 -4.97 9.42
CA TYR A 204 -16.54 -4.93 9.44
C TYR A 204 -17.05 -6.18 8.75
N THR A 205 -17.85 -6.97 9.47
CA THR A 205 -18.40 -8.24 8.95
C THR A 205 -19.89 -8.31 9.21
N LEU A 206 -20.63 -8.97 8.32
CA LEU A 206 -22.02 -9.30 8.58
C LEU A 206 -22.06 -10.60 9.39
N ALA A 207 -22.99 -10.68 10.34
CA ALA A 207 -23.29 -11.89 11.06
C ALA A 207 -24.79 -12.12 11.14
N GLN A 208 -25.18 -13.38 11.23
CA GLN A 208 -26.57 -13.81 11.34
C GLN A 208 -26.72 -14.85 12.44
N VAL A 209 -27.86 -14.83 13.13
CA VAL A 209 -28.33 -15.94 13.95
C VAL A 209 -29.31 -16.77 13.13
N ASP A 210 -28.93 -18.02 12.83
CA ASP A 210 -29.79 -18.91 12.06
C ASP A 210 -31.00 -19.42 12.87
N GLU A 211 -31.94 -20.11 12.21
CA GLU A 211 -33.14 -20.65 12.86
C GLU A 211 -32.84 -21.63 14.00
N ALA A 212 -31.65 -22.23 14.02
CA ALA A 212 -31.19 -23.13 15.08
C ALA A 212 -30.52 -22.38 16.25
N GLY A 213 -30.40 -21.05 16.18
CA GLY A 213 -29.73 -20.21 17.17
C GLY A 213 -28.21 -20.20 17.05
N THR A 214 -27.65 -20.63 15.92
CA THR A 214 -26.21 -20.63 15.66
C THR A 214 -25.79 -19.30 15.07
N TYR A 215 -24.72 -18.71 15.61
CA TYR A 215 -24.14 -17.48 15.10
C TYR A 215 -23.21 -17.82 13.94
N ARG A 216 -23.37 -17.10 12.82
CA ARG A 216 -22.53 -17.24 11.62
C ARG A 216 -21.92 -15.90 11.26
N VAL A 217 -20.62 -15.87 11.02
CA VAL A 217 -19.96 -14.72 10.38
C VAL A 217 -19.98 -14.97 8.88
N LEU A 218 -20.60 -14.08 8.13
CA LEU A 218 -20.91 -14.28 6.72
C LEU A 218 -19.74 -13.80 5.84
N ASP A 219 -19.42 -14.61 4.84
CA ASP A 219 -18.45 -14.25 3.81
C ASP A 219 -19.06 -13.28 2.78
N SER A 220 -18.18 -12.62 2.05
CA SER A 220 -18.52 -11.63 1.02
C SER A 220 -17.68 -11.86 -0.23
N VAL A 221 -18.26 -11.53 -1.39
CA VAL A 221 -17.58 -11.60 -2.68
C VAL A 221 -17.71 -10.25 -3.39
N PRO A 222 -16.61 -9.48 -3.56
CA PRO A 222 -15.28 -9.71 -2.98
C PRO A 222 -15.28 -9.63 -1.45
N PRO A 223 -14.23 -10.14 -0.77
CA PRO A 223 -14.15 -10.07 0.70
C PRO A 223 -14.16 -8.63 1.22
N LEU A 224 -15.00 -8.36 2.22
CA LEU A 224 -15.03 -7.11 2.99
C LEU A 224 -13.62 -6.72 3.46
N PRO A 225 -13.20 -5.45 3.29
CA PRO A 225 -11.85 -5.01 3.58
C PRO A 225 -11.55 -5.06 5.08
N SER A 226 -10.26 -5.12 5.42
CA SER A 226 -9.76 -4.96 6.79
C SER A 226 -8.64 -3.92 6.82
N ALA A 227 -8.46 -3.23 7.94
CA ALA A 227 -7.37 -2.29 8.14
C ALA A 227 -6.54 -2.66 9.37
N PRO A 228 -5.23 -2.35 9.38
CA PRO A 228 -4.42 -2.02 8.20
C PRO A 228 -4.22 -3.29 7.34
N LEU A 229 -4.35 -3.17 6.01
CA LEU A 229 -4.01 -4.23 5.06
C LEU A 229 -3.72 -3.64 3.67
N GLY A 230 -2.54 -3.94 3.12
CA GLY A 230 -2.11 -3.40 1.83
C GLY A 230 -2.03 -1.87 1.87
N ASP A 231 -2.74 -1.23 0.96
CA ASP A 231 -2.90 0.22 0.87
C ASP A 231 -3.99 0.77 1.80
N VAL A 232 -4.80 -0.07 2.45
CA VAL A 232 -5.86 0.39 3.36
C VAL A 232 -5.29 0.63 4.76
N PHE A 233 -5.25 1.89 5.19
CA PHE A 233 -4.75 2.31 6.50
C PHE A 233 -5.83 2.30 7.59
N ALA A 234 -7.07 2.66 7.24
CA ALA A 234 -8.21 2.71 8.16
C ALA A 234 -9.52 2.43 7.43
N ILE A 235 -10.52 1.93 8.18
CA ILE A 235 -11.89 1.70 7.68
C ILE A 235 -12.87 2.34 8.65
N SER A 236 -13.85 3.06 8.13
CA SER A 236 -14.97 3.59 8.94
C SER A 236 -16.32 3.25 8.32
N LEU A 237 -17.29 2.98 9.18
CA LEU A 237 -18.69 2.88 8.76
C LEU A 237 -19.20 4.26 8.36
N GLU A 238 -19.56 4.43 7.08
CA GLU A 238 -20.25 5.62 6.60
C GLU A 238 -21.74 5.55 6.91
N ARG A 239 -22.34 4.39 6.59
CA ARG A 239 -23.78 4.18 6.71
C ARG A 239 -24.10 2.71 6.89
N LEU A 240 -25.09 2.45 7.73
CA LEU A 240 -25.79 1.18 7.85
C LEU A 240 -27.29 1.47 7.71
N GLY A 241 -27.94 0.90 6.70
CA GLY A 241 -29.37 1.09 6.46
C GLY A 241 -29.76 0.86 4.99
N ASP A 242 -31.05 0.88 4.69
CA ASP A 242 -31.58 0.80 3.33
C ASP A 242 -31.17 2.03 2.48
N VAL A 243 -30.15 1.84 1.65
CA VAL A 243 -29.57 2.92 0.81
C VAL A 243 -30.03 2.86 -0.64
N ASN A 244 -30.86 1.90 -1.01
CA ASN A 244 -31.40 1.73 -2.37
C ASN A 244 -32.93 1.61 -2.42
N ASN A 245 -33.58 1.72 -1.26
CA ASN A 245 -35.02 1.65 -1.04
C ASN A 245 -35.65 0.30 -1.44
N ASP A 246 -34.94 -0.81 -1.21
CA ASP A 246 -35.42 -2.18 -1.45
C ASP A 246 -35.88 -2.93 -0.18
N GLY A 247 -35.76 -2.29 1.00
CA GLY A 247 -36.19 -2.80 2.29
C GLY A 247 -35.15 -3.66 3.02
N ALA A 248 -33.98 -3.91 2.43
CA ALA A 248 -32.83 -4.51 3.09
C ALA A 248 -31.80 -3.43 3.48
N ASP A 249 -31.06 -3.66 4.56
CA ASP A 249 -29.99 -2.75 4.98
C ASP A 249 -28.67 -3.05 4.25
N GLU A 250 -28.01 -2.00 3.77
CA GLU A 250 -26.67 -2.05 3.21
C GLU A 250 -25.60 -1.56 4.19
N LEU A 251 -24.41 -2.14 4.04
CA LEU A 251 -23.19 -1.76 4.75
C LEU A 251 -22.32 -0.88 3.84
N SER A 252 -22.16 0.40 4.20
CA SER A 252 -21.33 1.36 3.46
C SER A 252 -20.05 1.68 4.24
N LEU A 253 -18.90 1.38 3.65
CA LEU A 253 -17.58 1.50 4.28
C LEU A 253 -16.71 2.50 3.54
N VAL A 254 -16.11 3.43 4.28
CA VAL A 254 -15.04 4.30 3.77
C VAL A 254 -13.70 3.64 4.02
N LEU A 255 -12.88 3.56 2.98
CA LEU A 255 -11.49 3.12 3.05
C LEU A 255 -10.57 4.33 2.93
N ASP A 256 -9.69 4.49 3.91
CA ASP A 256 -8.63 5.47 3.86
C ASP A 256 -7.34 4.80 3.37
N THR A 257 -6.93 5.15 2.14
CA THR A 257 -5.70 4.64 1.52
C THR A 257 -4.54 5.64 1.57
N GLY A 258 -4.72 6.77 2.24
CA GLY A 258 -3.76 7.89 2.23
C GLY A 258 -3.71 8.67 0.91
N ASP A 259 -4.48 8.25 -0.10
CA ASP A 259 -4.66 9.00 -1.34
C ASP A 259 -5.52 10.25 -1.14
N THR A 260 -5.47 11.17 -2.11
CA THR A 260 -6.30 12.39 -2.11
C THR A 260 -7.81 12.09 -2.06
N ASN A 261 -8.22 10.94 -2.61
CA ASN A 261 -9.60 10.46 -2.54
C ASN A 261 -9.65 9.15 -1.77
N LYS A 262 -10.59 9.06 -0.84
CA LYS A 262 -10.98 7.82 -0.17
C LYS A 262 -11.83 6.97 -1.11
N GLN A 263 -12.00 5.70 -0.77
CA GLN A 263 -12.89 4.79 -1.49
C GLN A 263 -14.14 4.50 -0.67
N LEU A 264 -15.32 4.53 -1.31
CA LEU A 264 -16.57 4.04 -0.71
C LEU A 264 -16.87 2.66 -1.28
N LEU A 265 -17.09 1.69 -0.40
CA LEU A 265 -17.67 0.41 -0.76
C LEU A 265 -19.08 0.31 -0.20
N ILE A 266 -20.01 -0.25 -0.98
CA ILE A 266 -21.39 -0.48 -0.55
C ILE A 266 -21.65 -1.97 -0.72
N TYR A 267 -21.96 -2.66 0.37
CA TYR A 267 -22.26 -4.09 0.36
C TYR A 267 -23.71 -4.34 0.74
N GLY A 268 -24.34 -5.28 0.04
CA GLY A 268 -25.70 -5.74 0.35
C GLY A 268 -25.86 -7.23 0.09
N TRP A 269 -26.88 -7.83 0.71
CA TRP A 269 -27.17 -9.25 0.60
C TRP A 269 -27.90 -9.56 -0.71
N ARG A 270 -27.30 -10.32 -1.62
CA ARG A 270 -27.93 -10.72 -2.88
C ARG A 270 -27.65 -12.18 -3.18
N GLY A 271 -28.71 -12.95 -3.45
CA GLY A 271 -28.58 -14.37 -3.82
C GLY A 271 -27.93 -15.25 -2.75
N GLY A 272 -28.09 -14.93 -1.47
CA GLY A 272 -27.55 -15.70 -0.35
C GLY A 272 -26.10 -15.38 0.02
N GLN A 273 -25.56 -14.26 -0.45
CA GLN A 273 -24.20 -13.81 -0.12
C GLN A 273 -24.13 -12.28 -0.10
N MET A 274 -23.15 -11.74 0.62
CA MET A 274 -22.82 -10.32 0.56
C MET A 274 -22.04 -9.99 -0.72
N VAL A 275 -22.52 -9.03 -1.48
CA VAL A 275 -21.89 -8.58 -2.73
C VAL A 275 -21.61 -7.09 -2.69
N ASN A 276 -20.53 -6.67 -3.35
CA ASN A 276 -20.30 -5.25 -3.60
C ASN A 276 -21.32 -4.74 -4.63
N LEU A 277 -22.04 -3.69 -4.24
CA LEU A 277 -23.09 -3.03 -4.98
C LEU A 277 -22.57 -1.87 -5.85
N ILE A 278 -21.28 -1.57 -5.84
CA ILE A 278 -20.67 -0.73 -6.87
C ILE A 278 -20.57 -1.52 -8.18
N ALA A 279 -20.90 -0.89 -9.31
CA ALA A 279 -20.90 -1.56 -10.60
C ALA A 279 -19.54 -2.20 -10.93
N PRO A 280 -19.51 -3.42 -11.52
CA PRO A 280 -18.26 -4.09 -11.87
C PRO A 280 -17.37 -3.22 -12.78
N GLY A 281 -16.10 -3.10 -12.41
CA GLY A 281 -15.11 -2.27 -13.12
C GLY A 281 -15.08 -0.80 -12.69
N GLU A 282 -16.06 -0.35 -11.91
CA GLU A 282 -16.11 1.01 -11.37
C GLU A 282 -15.53 1.06 -9.96
N ASN A 283 -14.97 2.23 -9.59
CA ASN A 283 -14.49 2.51 -8.24
C ASN A 283 -15.07 3.84 -7.75
N LEU A 284 -15.91 3.79 -6.71
CA LEU A 284 -16.46 4.99 -6.10
C LEU A 284 -15.39 5.64 -5.22
N ARG A 285 -14.71 6.64 -5.78
CA ARG A 285 -13.71 7.45 -5.09
C ARG A 285 -14.28 8.81 -4.74
N PHE A 286 -13.90 9.35 -3.59
CA PHE A 286 -14.36 10.65 -3.15
C PHE A 286 -13.39 11.31 -2.17
N GLY A 287 -13.28 12.62 -2.26
CA GLY A 287 -12.67 13.46 -1.24
C GLY A 287 -13.69 13.93 -0.18
N GLN A 288 -14.95 14.11 -0.58
CA GLN A 288 -16.04 14.49 0.32
C GLN A 288 -17.37 13.88 -0.12
N LEU A 289 -18.16 13.36 0.82
CA LEU A 289 -19.56 12.99 0.58
C LEU A 289 -20.41 14.26 0.74
N LEU A 290 -21.06 14.70 -0.35
CA LEU A 290 -21.83 15.95 -0.35
C LEU A 290 -23.28 15.72 0.06
N ASP A 291 -23.90 14.71 -0.53
CA ASP A 291 -25.29 14.38 -0.27
C ASP A 291 -25.53 12.87 -0.43
N TRP A 292 -26.27 12.31 0.51
CA TRP A 292 -26.80 10.95 0.41
C TRP A 292 -28.03 10.90 1.32
N PRO A 293 -29.20 11.36 0.87
CA PRO A 293 -30.38 11.37 1.71
C PRO A 293 -30.77 9.94 2.12
N LEU A 294 -31.38 9.78 3.29
CA LEU A 294 -31.99 8.50 3.66
C LEU A 294 -33.10 8.18 2.64
N GLN A 295 -33.24 6.90 2.26
CA GLN A 295 -34.23 6.43 1.27
C GLN A 295 -34.06 7.06 -0.14
N SER A 296 -32.85 7.50 -0.48
CA SER A 296 -32.51 7.99 -1.82
C SER A 296 -31.74 6.92 -2.58
N ASP A 297 -32.12 6.72 -3.85
CA ASP A 297 -31.38 5.89 -4.81
C ASP A 297 -30.13 6.59 -5.35
N THR A 298 -29.91 7.85 -4.97
CA THR A 298 -28.87 8.72 -5.51
C THR A 298 -28.02 9.29 -4.38
N LEU A 299 -26.70 9.28 -4.57
CA LEU A 299 -25.71 9.94 -3.72
C LEU A 299 -24.82 10.84 -4.59
N THR A 300 -24.32 11.93 -4.02
CA THR A 300 -23.39 12.84 -4.69
C THR A 300 -22.13 12.97 -3.86
N VAL A 301 -20.99 12.73 -4.52
CA VAL A 301 -19.66 12.88 -3.94
C VAL A 301 -18.90 13.98 -4.66
N ARG A 302 -17.88 14.52 -4.00
CA ARG A 302 -16.87 15.35 -4.61
C ARG A 302 -15.59 14.57 -4.77
N VAL A 303 -15.06 14.55 -5.99
CA VAL A 303 -13.79 13.91 -6.36
C VAL A 303 -12.73 15.00 -6.51
N TYR A 304 -11.54 14.73 -6.01
CA TYR A 304 -10.39 15.61 -6.14
C TYR A 304 -9.38 15.09 -7.16
N ARG A 305 -8.68 16.00 -7.82
CA ARG A 305 -7.53 15.71 -8.68
C ARG A 305 -6.39 16.64 -8.32
N ILE A 306 -5.18 16.10 -8.18
CA ILE A 306 -3.99 16.94 -7.95
C ILE A 306 -3.68 17.69 -9.25
N GLU A 307 -3.80 19.02 -9.22
CA GLU A 307 -3.42 19.91 -10.33
C GLU A 307 -1.97 20.39 -10.14
N SER A 308 -1.55 20.60 -8.89
CA SER A 308 -0.16 20.90 -8.55
C SER A 308 0.20 20.33 -7.19
N ALA A 309 1.05 19.30 -7.16
CA ALA A 309 1.60 18.77 -5.92
C ALA A 309 2.48 19.81 -5.21
N ALA A 310 3.21 20.63 -5.97
CA ALA A 310 4.08 21.68 -5.45
C ALA A 310 3.32 22.73 -4.63
N TRP A 311 2.17 23.18 -5.14
CA TRP A 311 1.32 24.17 -4.46
C TRP A 311 0.27 23.56 -3.53
N GLY A 312 -0.03 22.27 -3.69
CA GLY A 312 -1.19 21.61 -3.07
C GLY A 312 -2.51 22.01 -3.74
N CYS A 313 -2.48 22.44 -5.00
CA CYS A 313 -3.71 22.80 -5.72
C CYS A 313 -4.45 21.54 -6.16
N LEU A 314 -5.73 21.48 -5.81
CA LEU A 314 -6.64 20.43 -6.20
C LEU A 314 -7.73 21.00 -7.12
N GLY A 315 -8.03 20.25 -8.17
CA GLY A 315 -9.28 20.36 -8.92
C GLY A 315 -10.34 19.55 -8.19
N GLU A 316 -11.59 20.01 -8.23
CA GLU A 316 -12.74 19.31 -7.71
C GLU A 316 -13.81 19.09 -8.78
N GLN A 317 -14.52 17.98 -8.67
CA GLN A 317 -15.64 17.63 -9.53
C GLN A 317 -16.70 16.93 -8.68
N ASP A 318 -17.95 17.39 -8.76
CA ASP A 318 -19.07 16.69 -8.15
C ASP A 318 -19.51 15.55 -9.07
N VAL A 319 -19.67 14.35 -8.52
CA VAL A 319 -20.06 13.14 -9.24
C VAL A 319 -21.24 12.52 -8.51
N SER A 320 -22.38 12.46 -9.20
CA SER A 320 -23.55 11.75 -8.69
C SER A 320 -23.53 10.29 -9.11
N TRP A 321 -23.84 9.41 -8.16
CA TRP A 321 -24.02 7.99 -8.36
C TRP A 321 -25.48 7.63 -8.13
N ARG A 322 -26.03 6.74 -8.96
CA ARG A 322 -27.41 6.26 -8.83
C ARG A 322 -27.45 4.74 -8.81
N TRP A 323 -28.29 4.21 -7.94
CA TRP A 323 -28.71 2.82 -7.94
C TRP A 323 -29.57 2.51 -9.16
N ASN A 324 -29.07 1.68 -10.06
CA ASN A 324 -29.83 1.14 -11.18
C ASN A 324 -29.29 -0.24 -11.60
N LEU A 325 -30.17 -1.09 -12.13
CA LEU A 325 -29.78 -2.44 -12.59
C LEU A 325 -28.97 -3.22 -11.52
N ASN A 326 -29.37 -3.11 -10.26
CA ASN A 326 -28.75 -3.73 -9.09
C ASN A 326 -27.32 -3.25 -8.73
N TYR A 327 -26.90 -2.07 -9.22
CA TYR A 327 -25.62 -1.47 -8.84
C TYR A 327 -25.70 0.05 -8.73
N PHE A 328 -24.86 0.64 -7.88
CA PHE A 328 -24.53 2.06 -7.94
C PHE A 328 -23.61 2.33 -9.13
N ARG A 329 -24.03 3.25 -10.00
CA ARG A 329 -23.28 3.67 -11.19
C ARG A 329 -23.07 5.17 -11.18
N PRO A 330 -21.91 5.66 -11.67
CA PRO A 330 -21.74 7.08 -11.88
C PRO A 330 -22.72 7.53 -12.98
N LEU A 331 -23.43 8.63 -12.73
CA LEU A 331 -24.18 9.31 -13.77
C LEU A 331 -23.18 10.01 -14.68
N ALA A 332 -23.38 9.93 -16.00
CA ALA A 332 -22.50 10.57 -16.97
C ALA A 332 -22.39 12.07 -16.65
N GLN A 333 -21.22 12.50 -16.19
CA GLN A 333 -20.89 13.89 -15.90
C GLN A 333 -19.75 14.31 -16.83
N GLY A 334 -19.67 15.61 -17.15
CA GLY A 334 -18.55 16.13 -17.91
C GLY A 334 -17.23 15.95 -17.15
N ASN A 335 -16.13 15.61 -17.83
CA ASN A 335 -14.80 15.39 -17.23
C ASN A 335 -14.11 16.70 -16.77
N THR A 336 -14.87 17.72 -16.42
CA THR A 336 -14.34 19.06 -16.15
C THR A 336 -14.19 19.26 -14.66
N PHE A 337 -12.95 19.12 -14.18
CA PHE A 337 -12.57 19.56 -12.84
C PHE A 337 -12.47 21.08 -12.82
N THR A 338 -12.97 21.69 -11.76
CA THR A 338 -12.78 23.12 -11.46
C THR A 338 -11.77 23.28 -10.35
N PHE A 339 -10.87 24.27 -10.44
CA PHE A 339 -9.92 24.52 -9.35
C PHE A 339 -10.66 24.89 -8.07
N GLN A 340 -10.17 24.35 -6.95
CA GLN A 340 -10.64 24.79 -5.64
C GLN A 340 -10.36 26.27 -5.44
N ASN A 341 -11.29 26.96 -4.78
CA ASN A 341 -11.10 28.35 -4.38
C ASN A 341 -10.23 28.45 -3.12
N ARG A 342 -8.95 28.09 -3.25
CA ARG A 342 -7.93 28.08 -2.18
C ARG A 342 -6.67 28.82 -2.63
N LEU A 343 -5.87 29.28 -1.65
CA LEU A 343 -4.61 29.98 -1.92
C LEU A 343 -3.71 29.19 -2.87
N ALA A 344 -3.61 27.87 -2.66
CA ALA A 344 -2.85 26.95 -3.49
C ALA A 344 -3.15 27.08 -5.00
N CYS A 345 -4.44 27.12 -5.37
CA CYS A 345 -4.84 27.17 -6.78
C CYS A 345 -4.75 28.56 -7.38
N LEU A 346 -4.94 29.62 -6.57
CA LEU A 346 -4.67 30.98 -7.00
C LEU A 346 -3.18 31.17 -7.34
N LEU A 347 -2.28 30.61 -6.52
CA LEU A 347 -0.83 30.63 -6.75
C LEU A 347 -0.42 29.77 -7.95
N TYR A 348 -0.99 28.58 -8.09
CA TYR A 348 -0.77 27.75 -9.28
C TYR A 348 -1.18 28.49 -10.57
N GLY A 349 -2.30 29.23 -10.54
CA GLY A 349 -2.73 30.06 -11.66
C GLY A 349 -1.80 31.23 -12.00
N LEU A 350 -0.82 31.56 -11.16
CA LEU A 350 0.21 32.56 -11.45
C LEU A 350 1.42 32.01 -12.20
N GLU A 351 1.61 30.69 -12.28
CA GLU A 351 2.72 30.11 -13.01
C GLU A 351 2.65 30.46 -14.52
N PRO A 352 3.80 30.62 -15.21
CA PRO A 352 5.15 30.68 -14.65
C PRO A 352 5.40 32.01 -13.92
N ILE A 353 5.87 31.95 -12.67
CA ILE A 353 6.08 33.13 -11.81
C ILE A 353 7.40 33.84 -12.15
N PHE A 354 8.48 33.09 -12.34
CA PHE A 354 9.83 33.66 -12.49
C PHE A 354 10.17 34.06 -13.93
N GLU A 355 9.31 33.71 -14.90
CA GLU A 355 9.39 34.18 -16.29
C GLU A 355 8.90 35.63 -16.45
N LYS A 356 8.06 36.11 -15.53
CA LYS A 356 7.42 37.43 -15.58
C LYS A 356 8.29 38.50 -14.93
N PRO A 357 8.10 39.80 -15.26
CA PRO A 357 8.81 40.89 -14.59
C PRO A 357 8.64 40.83 -13.08
N VAL A 358 9.73 41.01 -12.33
CA VAL A 358 9.77 40.77 -10.87
C VAL A 358 8.70 41.55 -10.10
N GLN A 359 8.57 42.86 -10.39
CA GLN A 359 7.58 43.70 -9.71
C GLN A 359 6.13 43.28 -10.03
N GLU A 360 5.87 42.77 -11.24
CA GLU A 360 4.55 42.24 -11.59
C GLU A 360 4.25 40.98 -10.76
N SER A 361 5.21 40.07 -10.67
CA SER A 361 5.08 38.83 -9.88
C SER A 361 4.90 39.12 -8.39
N LEU A 362 5.67 40.06 -7.82
CA LEU A 362 5.52 40.51 -6.43
C LEU A 362 4.11 41.04 -6.17
N ASN A 363 3.65 42.00 -6.97
CA ASN A 363 2.32 42.61 -6.82
C ASN A 363 1.19 41.56 -6.89
N ARG A 364 1.30 40.59 -7.81
CA ARG A 364 0.30 39.53 -7.99
C ARG A 364 0.28 38.57 -6.80
N ILE A 365 1.45 38.11 -6.33
CA ILE A 365 1.52 37.17 -5.20
C ILE A 365 1.06 37.86 -3.92
N GLU A 366 1.53 39.06 -3.63
CA GLU A 366 1.12 39.81 -2.43
C GLU A 366 -0.38 40.10 -2.42
N GLY A 367 -0.97 40.41 -3.58
CA GLY A 367 -2.41 40.54 -3.71
C GLY A 367 -3.17 39.25 -3.40
N ILE A 368 -2.64 38.09 -3.81
CA ILE A 368 -3.23 36.78 -3.53
C ILE A 368 -3.06 36.38 -2.06
N LEU A 369 -1.93 36.70 -1.45
CA LEU A 369 -1.64 36.39 -0.05
C LEU A 369 -2.63 37.01 0.94
N GLN A 370 -3.34 38.07 0.55
CA GLN A 370 -4.41 38.68 1.35
C GLN A 370 -5.62 37.75 1.56
N PHE A 371 -5.78 36.72 0.72
CA PHE A 371 -6.89 35.77 0.81
C PHE A 371 -6.54 34.50 1.62
N ALA A 372 -5.33 34.42 2.17
CA ALA A 372 -4.87 33.25 2.92
C ALA A 372 -5.79 32.92 4.10
N GLN A 373 -6.13 31.64 4.23
CA GLN A 373 -6.94 31.08 5.30
C GLN A 373 -6.07 30.24 6.26
N PRO A 374 -6.55 29.92 7.47
CA PRO A 374 -5.81 29.10 8.43
C PRO A 374 -5.40 27.72 7.89
N ASP A 375 -6.15 27.16 6.93
CA ASP A 375 -5.90 25.84 6.34
C ASP A 375 -4.80 25.86 5.25
N ASP A 376 -4.28 27.04 4.86
CA ASP A 376 -3.27 27.18 3.81
C ASP A 376 -1.82 26.98 4.32
N GLN A 377 -1.63 26.18 5.37
CA GLN A 377 -0.34 26.04 6.07
C GLN A 377 0.80 25.50 5.19
N GLY A 378 0.48 24.78 4.10
CA GLY A 378 1.48 24.34 3.12
C GLY A 378 1.82 25.42 2.09
N SER A 379 0.82 26.06 1.50
CA SER A 379 1.00 26.98 0.36
C SER A 379 1.50 28.36 0.79
N LEU A 380 1.12 28.83 1.98
CA LEU A 380 1.50 30.16 2.48
C LEU A 380 3.01 30.31 2.72
N PRO A 381 3.70 29.41 3.46
CA PRO A 381 5.15 29.48 3.60
C PRO A 381 5.88 29.36 2.26
N ARG A 382 5.36 28.53 1.34
CA ARG A 382 5.92 28.40 -0.01
C ARG A 382 5.83 29.70 -0.80
N ALA A 383 4.68 30.36 -0.79
CA ALA A 383 4.50 31.66 -1.43
C ALA A 383 5.44 32.73 -0.84
N ARG A 384 5.67 32.71 0.47
CA ARG A 384 6.63 33.60 1.11
C ARG A 384 8.08 33.28 0.74
N MET A 385 8.44 32.02 0.53
CA MET A 385 9.76 31.69 -0.04
C MET A 385 9.90 32.20 -1.48
N VAL A 386 8.85 32.09 -2.30
CA VAL A 386 8.83 32.68 -3.66
C VAL A 386 9.02 34.20 -3.61
N VAL A 387 8.30 34.91 -2.71
CA VAL A 387 8.47 36.36 -2.53
C VAL A 387 9.89 36.72 -2.10
N ALA A 388 10.51 35.95 -1.20
CA ALA A 388 11.90 36.18 -0.81
C ALA A 388 12.87 36.03 -2.00
N MET A 389 12.64 35.03 -2.86
CA MET A 389 13.41 34.90 -4.11
C MET A 389 13.18 36.06 -5.06
N LEU A 390 11.94 36.54 -5.19
CA LEU A 390 11.64 37.71 -6.02
C LEU A 390 12.31 38.99 -5.47
N TYR A 391 12.36 39.18 -4.15
CA TYR A 391 13.15 40.28 -3.54
C TYR A 391 14.64 40.16 -3.86
N LEU A 392 15.18 38.95 -3.86
CA LEU A 392 16.58 38.74 -4.24
C LEU A 392 16.82 39.09 -5.72
N PHE A 393 15.86 38.80 -6.60
CA PHE A 393 15.91 39.21 -8.02
C PHE A 393 15.66 40.71 -8.26
N ASP A 394 15.17 41.45 -7.24
CA ASP A 394 14.89 42.89 -7.27
C ASP A 394 15.98 43.71 -6.57
N ASP A 395 17.18 43.14 -6.35
CA ASP A 395 18.28 43.74 -5.59
C ASP A 395 17.94 44.11 -4.13
N ARG A 396 16.89 43.49 -3.56
CA ARG A 396 16.42 43.68 -2.16
C ARG A 396 16.87 42.55 -1.24
N ALA A 397 18.17 42.21 -1.30
CA ALA A 397 18.74 41.07 -0.57
C ALA A 397 18.49 41.11 0.95
N GLY A 398 18.53 42.29 1.58
CA GLY A 398 18.27 42.43 3.01
C GLY A 398 16.85 42.02 3.41
N GLU A 399 15.86 42.39 2.59
CA GLU A 399 14.46 42.03 2.81
C GLU A 399 14.21 40.54 2.55
N ALA A 400 14.86 39.99 1.52
CA ALA A 400 14.83 38.57 1.23
C ALA A 400 15.35 37.73 2.42
N VAL A 401 16.54 38.08 2.95
CA VAL A 401 17.14 37.38 4.10
C VAL A 401 16.27 37.52 5.35
N GLN A 402 15.75 38.71 5.64
CA GLN A 402 14.88 38.93 6.80
C GLN A 402 13.61 38.06 6.72
N GLN A 403 13.00 37.98 5.54
CA GLN A 403 11.81 37.16 5.33
C GLN A 403 12.09 35.66 5.53
N VAL A 404 13.22 35.17 5.01
CA VAL A 404 13.61 33.76 5.16
C VAL A 404 13.95 33.41 6.61
N GLN A 405 14.62 34.30 7.35
CA GLN A 405 14.89 34.12 8.78
C GLN A 405 13.58 34.05 9.60
N ALA A 406 12.60 34.89 9.27
CA ALA A 406 11.27 34.85 9.90
C ALA A 406 10.55 33.52 9.64
N LEU A 407 10.65 32.97 8.41
CA LEU A 407 10.10 31.66 8.07
C LEU A 407 10.84 30.51 8.76
N GLN A 408 12.17 30.60 8.87
CA GLN A 408 12.99 29.56 9.51
C GLN A 408 12.55 29.30 10.96
N SER A 409 12.21 30.35 11.70
CA SER A 409 11.70 30.25 13.08
C SER A 409 10.38 29.47 13.23
N GLN A 410 9.64 29.28 12.12
CA GLN A 410 8.36 28.58 12.07
C GLN A 410 8.49 27.17 11.49
N ALA A 411 9.69 26.77 11.04
CA ALA A 411 9.91 25.53 10.33
C ALA A 411 10.11 24.35 11.28
N GLU A 412 9.38 23.26 11.04
CA GLU A 412 9.62 21.99 11.74
C GLU A 412 10.88 21.29 11.18
N PRO A 413 11.69 20.62 12.02
CA PRO A 413 12.87 19.89 11.55
C PRO A 413 12.55 18.87 10.46
N GLY A 414 13.30 18.89 9.36
CA GLY A 414 13.10 17.99 8.22
C GLY A 414 11.91 18.33 7.32
N SER A 415 11.12 19.36 7.65
CA SER A 415 10.05 19.85 6.77
C SER A 415 10.61 20.48 5.48
N TRP A 416 9.75 20.57 4.46
CA TRP A 416 10.07 21.31 3.22
C TRP A 416 10.57 22.73 3.53
N LEU A 417 9.92 23.45 4.45
CA LEU A 417 10.29 24.82 4.80
C LEU A 417 11.68 24.90 5.43
N ALA A 418 12.04 23.94 6.30
CA ALA A 418 13.36 23.88 6.91
C ALA A 418 14.45 23.68 5.86
N LEU A 419 14.24 22.76 4.90
CA LEU A 419 15.17 22.51 3.81
C LEU A 419 15.35 23.75 2.92
N GLN A 420 14.26 24.42 2.56
CA GLN A 420 14.30 25.58 1.67
C GLN A 420 14.92 26.81 2.34
N THR A 421 14.57 27.09 3.60
CA THR A 421 15.14 28.24 4.33
C THR A 421 16.63 28.04 4.60
N ALA A 422 17.08 26.83 4.94
CA ALA A 422 18.49 26.51 5.09
C ALA A 422 19.24 26.68 3.75
N ALA A 423 18.74 26.08 2.67
CA ALA A 423 19.36 26.18 1.35
C ALA A 423 19.45 27.63 0.85
N PHE A 424 18.43 28.45 1.10
CA PHE A 424 18.46 29.88 0.78
C PHE A 424 19.58 30.59 1.54
N LEU A 425 19.59 30.46 2.87
CA LEU A 425 20.53 31.20 3.73
C LEU A 425 21.98 30.78 3.48
N ASP A 426 22.22 29.49 3.29
CA ASP A 426 23.55 28.94 3.00
C ASP A 426 24.07 29.45 1.65
N ALA A 427 23.21 29.46 0.61
CA ALA A 427 23.59 29.97 -0.71
C ALA A 427 23.78 31.50 -0.70
N ALA A 428 22.88 32.24 -0.07
CA ALA A 428 22.94 33.71 0.01
C ALA A 428 24.09 34.23 0.89
N ALA A 429 24.63 33.39 1.79
CA ALA A 429 25.80 33.73 2.59
C ALA A 429 27.13 33.63 1.82
N GLN A 430 27.15 33.01 0.64
CA GLN A 430 28.35 32.92 -0.17
C GLN A 430 28.73 34.29 -0.73
N PRO A 431 30.02 34.69 -0.68
CA PRO A 431 30.49 35.87 -1.38
C PRO A 431 30.15 35.76 -2.87
N ASP A 432 29.61 36.81 -3.45
CA ASP A 432 29.25 36.90 -4.87
C ASP A 432 28.12 35.95 -5.32
N ALA A 433 27.32 35.44 -4.39
CA ALA A 433 26.14 34.63 -4.72
C ALA A 433 25.16 35.42 -5.60
N THR A 434 24.89 34.90 -6.79
CA THR A 434 23.90 35.47 -7.70
C THR A 434 22.50 34.92 -7.38
N PRO A 435 21.43 35.67 -7.70
CA PRO A 435 20.06 35.19 -7.50
C PRO A 435 19.77 33.83 -8.16
N ILE A 436 20.40 33.55 -9.31
CA ILE A 436 20.23 32.27 -10.01
C ILE A 436 20.89 31.09 -9.28
N GLN A 437 22.03 31.31 -8.62
CA GLN A 437 22.69 30.29 -7.79
C GLN A 437 21.86 29.95 -6.55
N VAL A 438 21.25 30.97 -5.91
CA VAL A 438 20.32 30.73 -4.78
C VAL A 438 19.07 29.99 -5.26
N CYS A 439 18.52 30.35 -6.43
CA CYS A 439 17.40 29.62 -7.05
C CYS A 439 17.74 28.13 -7.27
N ALA A 440 18.93 27.84 -7.80
CA ALA A 440 19.40 26.47 -8.00
C ALA A 440 19.60 25.71 -6.69
N ALA A 441 20.09 26.36 -5.64
CA ALA A 441 20.21 25.74 -4.32
C ALA A 441 18.84 25.33 -3.74
N LEU A 442 17.82 26.17 -3.91
CA LEU A 442 16.45 25.86 -3.50
C LEU A 442 15.87 24.67 -4.26
N GLU A 443 16.08 24.62 -5.58
CA GLU A 443 15.60 23.52 -6.40
C GLU A 443 16.33 22.21 -6.10
N ALA A 444 17.63 22.24 -5.80
CA ALA A 444 18.38 21.07 -5.35
C ALA A 444 17.91 20.53 -3.99
N ALA A 445 17.41 21.40 -3.12
CA ALA A 445 17.08 21.04 -1.73
C ALA A 445 15.78 20.23 -1.58
N SER A 446 14.90 20.19 -2.58
CA SER A 446 13.68 19.38 -2.54
C SER A 446 13.11 19.10 -3.92
N GLN A 447 12.23 18.10 -4.04
CA GLN A 447 11.53 17.79 -5.30
C GLN A 447 10.77 18.99 -5.90
N TYR A 448 10.29 19.90 -5.06
CA TYR A 448 9.55 21.09 -5.49
C TYR A 448 10.19 22.34 -4.86
N GLY A 449 11.31 22.80 -5.41
CA GLY A 449 11.96 24.04 -4.97
C GLY A 449 11.01 25.24 -4.98
N ALA A 450 11.26 26.23 -4.13
CA ALA A 450 10.52 27.50 -4.14
C ALA A 450 10.92 28.41 -5.31
N CYS A 451 11.91 28.03 -6.10
CA CYS A 451 12.31 28.71 -7.32
C CYS A 451 12.46 27.69 -8.44
N ASP A 452 12.02 28.06 -9.64
CA ASP A 452 12.23 27.28 -10.86
C ASP A 452 13.36 27.94 -11.65
N VAL A 453 14.50 27.25 -11.76
CA VAL A 453 15.68 27.77 -12.43
C VAL A 453 15.43 28.03 -13.91
N ASP A 454 14.63 27.21 -14.59
CA ASP A 454 14.39 27.39 -16.03
C ASP A 454 13.50 28.60 -16.30
N GLN A 455 12.49 28.83 -15.46
CA GLN A 455 11.69 30.05 -15.52
C GLN A 455 12.56 31.30 -15.28
N ALA A 456 13.44 31.26 -14.28
CA ALA A 456 14.35 32.35 -13.96
C ALA A 456 15.35 32.61 -15.10
N LEU A 457 15.92 31.56 -15.71
CA LEU A 457 16.82 31.66 -16.86
C LEU A 457 16.10 32.21 -18.10
N THR A 458 14.87 31.78 -18.35
CA THR A 458 14.04 32.31 -19.45
C THR A 458 13.91 33.83 -19.34
N ARG A 459 13.55 34.34 -18.15
CA ARG A 459 13.46 35.78 -17.90
C ARG A 459 14.81 36.45 -18.07
N LEU A 460 15.85 35.92 -17.43
CA LEU A 460 17.20 36.47 -17.44
C LEU A 460 17.72 36.68 -18.87
N PHE A 461 17.53 35.68 -19.75
CA PHE A 461 17.94 35.78 -21.16
C PHE A 461 17.03 36.68 -22.00
N SER A 462 15.77 36.89 -21.59
CA SER A 462 14.89 37.86 -22.25
C SER A 462 15.27 39.31 -21.90
N GLU A 463 15.67 39.55 -20.64
CA GLU A 463 16.08 40.86 -20.14
C GLU A 463 17.53 41.19 -20.54
N ASN A 464 18.39 40.18 -20.64
CA ASN A 464 19.80 40.28 -21.00
C ASN A 464 20.12 39.39 -22.23
N PRO A 465 19.60 39.74 -23.43
CA PRO A 465 19.85 38.94 -24.61
C PRO A 465 21.33 38.94 -24.97
N LEU A 466 21.89 37.74 -25.19
CA LEU A 466 23.31 37.57 -25.46
C LEU A 466 23.66 38.09 -26.85
N ARG A 467 24.66 38.96 -26.93
CA ARG A 467 25.13 39.57 -28.19
C ARG A 467 25.98 38.60 -29.00
N ARG A 468 25.97 38.80 -30.31
CA ARG A 468 26.68 37.95 -31.27
C ARG A 468 28.13 38.36 -31.53
N ASP A 469 28.52 39.56 -31.13
CA ASP A 469 29.89 40.10 -31.27
C ASP A 469 30.80 39.75 -30.08
N GLU A 470 30.27 39.14 -29.03
CA GLU A 470 31.00 38.68 -27.85
C GLU A 470 30.85 37.15 -27.66
N PRO A 471 31.85 36.46 -27.06
CA PRO A 471 31.73 35.04 -26.73
C PRO A 471 30.56 34.77 -25.77
N ILE A 472 29.75 33.74 -26.05
CA ILE A 472 28.57 33.39 -25.23
C ILE A 472 29.00 33.04 -23.80
N GLU A 473 30.06 32.27 -23.63
CA GLU A 473 30.56 31.84 -22.31
C GLU A 473 30.97 33.02 -21.42
N ALA A 474 31.57 34.06 -22.00
CA ALA A 474 31.97 35.25 -21.25
C ALA A 474 30.74 36.04 -20.78
N GLN A 475 29.71 36.15 -21.62
CA GLN A 475 28.45 36.80 -21.26
C GLN A 475 27.67 35.98 -20.22
N LEU A 476 27.65 34.65 -20.33
CA LEU A 476 27.04 33.75 -19.32
C LEU A 476 27.75 33.87 -17.97
N ALA A 477 29.08 33.91 -17.97
CA ALA A 477 29.86 34.12 -16.75
C ALA A 477 29.57 35.49 -16.09
N ALA A 478 29.36 36.54 -16.90
CA ALA A 478 28.96 37.86 -16.39
C ALA A 478 27.55 37.86 -15.76
N LEU A 479 26.69 36.91 -16.16
CA LEU A 479 25.39 36.64 -15.55
C LEU A 479 25.48 35.66 -14.36
N GLY A 480 26.68 35.24 -13.96
CA GLY A 480 26.90 34.28 -12.86
C GLY A 480 26.62 32.82 -13.22
N ILE A 481 26.52 32.49 -14.51
CA ILE A 481 26.25 31.13 -14.98
C ILE A 481 27.55 30.46 -15.39
N THR A 482 27.93 29.40 -14.66
CA THR A 482 29.07 28.56 -14.99
C THR A 482 28.66 27.49 -16.02
N VAL A 483 29.50 27.31 -17.05
CA VAL A 483 29.30 26.33 -18.12
C VAL A 483 30.14 25.08 -17.83
N LEU A 484 29.49 23.91 -17.80
CA LEU A 484 30.12 22.60 -17.63
C LEU A 484 30.50 21.94 -18.96
N ASP A 485 29.67 22.10 -19.98
CA ASP A 485 29.84 21.46 -21.28
C ASP A 485 29.29 22.37 -22.40
N LYS A 486 29.80 22.19 -23.62
CA LYS A 486 29.41 22.95 -24.80
C LYS A 486 29.37 22.01 -26.01
N GLN A 487 28.27 22.07 -26.75
CA GLN A 487 28.08 21.31 -27.98
C GLN A 487 27.48 22.20 -29.08
N THR A 488 27.79 21.90 -30.34
CA THR A 488 27.13 22.56 -31.48
C THR A 488 26.07 21.63 -32.05
N ILE A 489 24.81 22.06 -32.03
CA ILE A 489 23.71 21.30 -32.62
C ILE A 489 23.51 21.77 -34.07
N THR A 490 23.85 20.90 -35.01
CA THR A 490 23.63 21.09 -36.45
C THR A 490 22.39 20.31 -36.87
N ALA A 491 21.38 20.99 -37.43
CA ALA A 491 20.15 20.36 -37.91
C ALA A 491 19.79 20.86 -39.32
N VAL A 492 19.48 19.94 -40.22
CA VAL A 492 19.15 20.28 -41.62
C VAL A 492 17.98 21.27 -41.67
N GLY A 493 18.18 22.38 -42.37
CA GLY A 493 17.18 23.44 -42.53
C GLY A 493 17.06 24.41 -41.33
N LYS A 494 17.91 24.28 -40.31
CA LYS A 494 18.00 25.23 -39.19
C LYS A 494 19.41 25.81 -39.10
N ARG A 495 19.54 27.02 -38.54
CA ARG A 495 20.86 27.57 -38.18
C ARG A 495 21.46 26.77 -37.02
N ASP A 496 22.78 26.66 -37.01
CA ASP A 496 23.53 26.01 -35.94
C ASP A 496 23.25 26.67 -34.59
N ARG A 497 23.09 25.84 -33.56
CA ARG A 497 22.88 26.30 -32.18
C ARG A 497 24.10 25.96 -31.34
N GLN A 498 24.51 26.90 -30.51
CA GLN A 498 25.48 26.62 -29.44
C GLN A 498 24.69 26.17 -28.21
N ALA A 499 24.82 24.91 -27.83
CA ALA A 499 24.20 24.32 -26.66
C ALA A 499 25.19 24.24 -25.51
N PHE A 500 24.74 24.60 -24.31
CA PHE A 500 25.57 24.63 -23.11
C PHE A 500 24.88 23.88 -21.98
N ARG A 501 25.67 23.12 -21.24
CA ARG A 501 25.27 22.53 -19.96
C ARG A 501 25.71 23.46 -18.85
N PHE A 502 24.78 23.87 -18.00
CA PHE A 502 25.06 24.78 -16.88
C PHE A 502 25.41 24.01 -15.60
N ASP A 503 26.26 24.60 -14.76
CA ASP A 503 26.56 24.14 -13.40
C ASP A 503 25.46 24.61 -12.44
N LEU A 504 24.25 24.10 -12.64
CA LEU A 504 23.06 24.38 -11.84
C LEU A 504 22.39 23.06 -11.48
N ALA A 505 21.42 23.08 -10.55
CA ALA A 505 20.74 21.86 -10.12
C ALA A 505 20.03 21.14 -11.28
N GLY A 506 20.39 19.88 -11.53
CA GLY A 506 19.87 19.05 -12.62
C GLY A 506 20.69 19.15 -13.92
N ASP A 507 20.57 18.14 -14.79
CA ASP A 507 21.24 18.14 -16.10
C ASP A 507 20.55 19.10 -17.08
N ARG A 508 20.79 20.42 -16.92
CA ARG A 508 20.14 21.46 -17.72
C ARG A 508 20.94 21.83 -18.94
N TRP A 509 20.26 21.85 -20.08
CA TRP A 509 20.83 22.26 -21.35
C TRP A 509 20.05 23.41 -21.97
N TRP A 510 20.78 24.41 -22.45
CA TRP A 510 20.24 25.59 -23.13
C TRP A 510 20.98 25.84 -24.43
N ALA A 511 20.22 26.09 -25.48
CA ALA A 511 20.71 26.39 -26.82
C ALA A 511 20.54 27.87 -27.14
N PHE A 512 21.55 28.44 -27.82
CA PHE A 512 21.54 29.82 -28.29
C PHE A 512 21.58 29.82 -29.83
N ALA A 513 20.46 30.21 -30.43
CA ALA A 513 20.26 30.22 -31.87
C ALA A 513 20.47 31.64 -32.44
N PRO A 514 21.26 31.82 -33.50
CA PRO A 514 21.48 33.14 -34.11
C PRO A 514 20.32 33.49 -35.07
N LEU A 515 19.09 33.58 -34.53
CA LEU A 515 17.89 33.90 -35.31
C LEU A 515 17.78 35.39 -35.61
N GLN A 516 18.30 36.25 -34.73
CA GLN A 516 18.32 37.70 -34.88
C GLN A 516 19.69 38.20 -35.36
N ALA A 517 19.74 39.44 -35.83
CA ALA A 517 20.94 40.01 -36.47
C ALA A 517 22.08 40.24 -35.47
N ASP A 518 21.72 40.69 -34.27
CA ASP A 518 22.59 41.25 -33.23
C ASP A 518 22.64 40.39 -31.95
N VAL A 519 21.56 39.66 -31.64
CA VAL A 519 21.48 38.81 -30.44
C VAL A 519 21.15 37.35 -30.75
N TYR A 520 21.48 36.46 -29.80
CA TYR A 520 21.04 35.08 -29.79
C TYR A 520 19.64 34.94 -29.18
N THR A 521 18.86 33.99 -29.70
CA THR A 521 17.61 33.53 -29.08
C THR A 521 17.91 32.30 -28.22
N ALA A 522 17.63 32.39 -26.93
CA ALA A 522 17.79 31.28 -25.99
C ALA A 522 16.62 30.29 -26.10
N GLU A 523 16.90 29.00 -26.12
CA GLU A 523 15.95 27.90 -26.23
C GLU A 523 16.34 26.81 -25.21
N LYS A 524 15.43 26.43 -24.31
CA LYS A 524 15.62 25.24 -23.45
C LYS A 524 15.61 23.98 -24.34
N ILE A 525 16.53 23.04 -24.08
CA ILE A 525 16.61 21.78 -24.80
C ILE A 525 16.74 20.59 -23.83
N GLU A 526 16.36 19.41 -24.29
CA GLU A 526 16.59 18.15 -23.56
C GLU A 526 18.09 17.81 -23.51
N PRO A 527 18.53 16.97 -22.54
CA PRO A 527 19.89 16.46 -22.51
C PRO A 527 20.30 15.81 -23.84
N LEU A 528 21.52 16.09 -24.27
CA LEU A 528 22.05 15.54 -25.52
C LEU A 528 22.36 14.03 -25.38
N PRO A 529 22.27 13.25 -26.47
CA PRO A 529 22.59 11.82 -26.44
C PRO A 529 23.98 11.55 -25.83
N GLY A 530 24.06 10.55 -24.95
CA GLY A 530 25.28 10.24 -24.18
C GLY A 530 25.39 10.96 -22.83
N TYR A 531 24.46 11.89 -22.54
CA TYR A 531 24.30 12.51 -21.23
C TYR A 531 22.98 12.08 -20.55
N GLU A 532 22.35 11.01 -21.02
CA GLU A 532 21.15 10.42 -20.39
C GLU A 532 21.55 9.68 -19.10
N SER A 533 20.76 9.86 -18.04
CA SER A 533 20.92 9.11 -16.79
C SER A 533 20.61 7.63 -17.01
N ARG A 534 21.66 6.79 -16.99
CA ARG A 534 21.57 5.36 -17.35
C ARG A 534 20.97 4.53 -16.21
N PRO A 535 19.85 3.80 -16.39
CA PRO A 535 19.43 2.76 -15.44
C PRO A 535 20.17 1.46 -15.73
N THR A 536 20.82 0.87 -14.72
CA THR A 536 21.36 -0.50 -14.76
C THR A 536 20.22 -1.51 -14.57
N ALA A 537 19.81 -2.23 -15.62
CA ALA A 537 18.80 -3.29 -15.53
C ALA A 537 19.40 -4.70 -15.77
N ALA A 538 18.97 -5.66 -14.96
CA ALA A 538 19.15 -7.10 -15.13
C ALA A 538 18.53 -7.59 -16.47
N PRO A 539 18.87 -8.81 -16.98
CA PRO A 539 18.22 -9.35 -18.16
C PRO A 539 16.69 -9.38 -18.03
N PRO A 540 15.95 -9.13 -19.12
CA PRO A 540 14.49 -9.02 -19.08
C PRO A 540 13.86 -10.38 -18.71
N SER A 541 13.03 -10.37 -17.68
CA SER A 541 12.15 -11.49 -17.31
C SER A 541 10.71 -10.99 -17.25
N ALA A 542 9.75 -11.87 -17.55
CA ALA A 542 8.34 -11.52 -17.52
C ALA A 542 7.77 -11.74 -16.11
N ALA A 543 7.26 -10.67 -15.50
CA ALA A 543 6.50 -10.78 -14.25
C ALA A 543 5.06 -11.25 -14.56
N PRO A 544 4.47 -12.13 -13.71
CA PRO A 544 3.07 -12.50 -13.84
C PRO A 544 2.15 -11.29 -13.59
N PRO A 545 1.12 -11.07 -14.41
CA PRO A 545 0.13 -10.02 -14.20
C PRO A 545 -0.75 -10.34 -13.01
N ALA A 546 -1.36 -9.31 -12.41
CA ALA A 546 -2.29 -9.46 -11.29
C ALA A 546 -3.42 -10.47 -11.58
N SER A 547 -3.92 -10.49 -12.82
CA SER A 547 -4.95 -11.42 -13.27
C SER A 547 -4.58 -12.89 -13.12
N ALA A 548 -3.30 -13.26 -13.21
CA ALA A 548 -2.86 -14.63 -12.97
C ALA A 548 -2.97 -15.02 -11.48
N TYR A 549 -2.61 -14.10 -10.59
CA TYR A 549 -2.79 -14.28 -9.15
C TYR A 549 -4.27 -14.32 -8.78
N ASP A 550 -5.07 -13.41 -9.32
CA ASP A 550 -6.50 -13.34 -9.07
C ASP A 550 -7.21 -14.63 -9.51
N ALA A 551 -6.88 -15.14 -10.72
CA ALA A 551 -7.39 -16.40 -11.21
C ALA A 551 -7.07 -17.57 -10.27
N LEU A 552 -5.83 -17.64 -9.75
CA LEU A 552 -5.46 -18.69 -8.81
C LEU A 552 -6.22 -18.54 -7.49
N LEU A 553 -6.21 -17.35 -6.90
CA LEU A 553 -6.84 -17.07 -5.60
C LEU A 553 -8.36 -17.23 -5.62
N GLN A 554 -8.99 -17.15 -6.79
CA GLN A 554 -10.41 -17.42 -7.03
C GLN A 554 -10.72 -18.91 -7.29
N GLY A 555 -9.76 -19.82 -7.09
CA GLY A 555 -10.00 -21.25 -7.28
C GLY A 555 -9.87 -21.74 -8.72
N SER A 556 -9.23 -20.97 -9.62
CA SER A 556 -9.05 -21.35 -11.04
C SER A 556 -7.57 -21.54 -11.44
N PRO A 557 -6.86 -22.57 -10.91
CA PRO A 557 -5.47 -22.87 -11.30
C PRO A 557 -5.24 -23.01 -12.81
N THR A 558 -6.18 -23.62 -13.53
CA THR A 558 -6.10 -23.78 -15.00
C THR A 558 -6.09 -22.44 -15.72
N LEU A 559 -6.89 -21.48 -15.26
CA LEU A 559 -6.92 -20.13 -15.84
C LEU A 559 -5.62 -19.39 -15.55
N ALA A 560 -5.08 -19.51 -14.33
CA ALA A 560 -3.78 -18.95 -13.98
C ALA A 560 -2.67 -19.50 -14.90
N LEU A 561 -2.62 -20.81 -15.14
CA LEU A 561 -1.68 -21.43 -16.08
C LEU A 561 -1.85 -20.91 -17.51
N ASN A 562 -3.09 -20.83 -18.01
CA ASN A 562 -3.34 -20.29 -19.35
C ASN A 562 -2.86 -18.84 -19.51
N ILE A 563 -3.01 -18.00 -18.49
CA ILE A 563 -2.50 -16.63 -18.49
C ILE A 563 -0.96 -16.64 -18.54
N LEU A 564 -0.31 -17.46 -17.72
CA LEU A 564 1.15 -17.61 -17.68
C LEU A 564 1.73 -18.11 -19.01
N ASP A 565 1.10 -19.12 -19.61
CA ASP A 565 1.53 -19.71 -20.88
C ASP A 565 1.39 -18.70 -22.04
N ASN A 566 0.32 -17.90 -22.04
CA ASN A 566 0.15 -16.82 -23.02
C ASN A 566 1.26 -15.78 -22.90
N ILE A 567 1.68 -15.42 -21.69
CA ILE A 567 2.78 -14.45 -21.49
C ILE A 567 4.08 -14.97 -22.07
N VAL A 568 4.44 -16.22 -21.79
CA VAL A 568 5.66 -16.84 -22.32
C VAL A 568 5.59 -16.95 -23.85
N ARG A 569 4.42 -17.30 -24.40
CA ARG A 569 4.22 -17.39 -25.84
C ARG A 569 4.31 -16.03 -26.53
N ASP A 570 3.71 -15.00 -25.95
CA ASP A 570 3.64 -13.66 -26.53
C ASP A 570 4.97 -12.90 -26.37
N ASN A 571 5.83 -13.34 -25.44
CA ASN A 571 7.15 -12.78 -25.17
C ASN A 571 8.27 -13.78 -25.48
N SER A 572 8.31 -14.29 -26.72
CA SER A 572 9.28 -15.31 -27.14
C SER A 572 10.73 -14.89 -26.82
N GLY A 573 11.40 -15.63 -25.93
CA GLY A 573 12.76 -15.36 -25.48
C GLY A 573 12.88 -14.76 -24.07
N MET A 574 11.77 -14.48 -23.39
CA MET A 574 11.74 -14.13 -21.97
C MET A 574 11.17 -15.28 -21.13
N ASP A 575 11.90 -15.70 -20.12
CA ASP A 575 11.37 -16.61 -19.09
C ASP A 575 10.52 -15.85 -18.07
N LEU A 576 9.61 -16.57 -17.42
CA LEU A 576 8.96 -16.08 -16.20
C LEU A 576 10.01 -15.79 -15.12
N ASN A 577 9.83 -14.70 -14.38
CA ASN A 577 10.61 -14.42 -13.18
C ASN A 577 10.30 -15.46 -12.07
N ALA A 578 11.02 -15.39 -10.95
CA ALA A 578 10.90 -16.34 -9.85
C ALA A 578 9.46 -16.48 -9.31
N SER A 579 8.72 -15.36 -9.19
CA SER A 579 7.33 -15.37 -8.72
C SER A 579 6.38 -16.05 -9.71
N GLY A 580 6.55 -15.82 -11.02
CA GLY A 580 5.78 -16.49 -12.07
C GLY A 580 6.03 -17.99 -12.12
N ARG A 581 7.29 -18.41 -11.96
CA ARG A 581 7.66 -19.84 -11.90
C ARG A 581 7.06 -20.53 -10.66
N PHE A 582 7.03 -19.85 -9.51
CA PHE A 582 6.38 -20.39 -8.31
C PHE A 582 4.88 -20.53 -8.50
N LEU A 583 4.23 -19.51 -9.06
CA LEU A 583 2.80 -19.51 -9.34
C LEU A 583 2.42 -20.67 -10.28
N GLN A 584 3.24 -20.91 -11.31
CA GLN A 584 3.09 -22.04 -12.22
C GLN A 584 3.21 -23.39 -11.48
N ALA A 585 4.24 -23.55 -10.64
CA ALA A 585 4.46 -24.77 -9.87
C ALA A 585 3.29 -25.08 -8.92
N LEU A 586 2.80 -24.06 -8.20
CA LEU A 586 1.67 -24.18 -7.30
C LEU A 586 0.38 -24.51 -8.05
N ALA A 587 0.13 -23.91 -9.22
CA ALA A 587 -1.03 -24.23 -10.02
C ALA A 587 -1.01 -25.69 -10.51
N TYR A 588 0.14 -26.22 -10.92
CA TYR A 588 0.29 -27.65 -11.25
C TYR A 588 0.01 -28.55 -10.03
N ASP A 589 0.50 -28.19 -8.84
CA ASP A 589 0.30 -29.00 -7.63
C ASP A 589 -1.18 -29.05 -7.23
N LEU A 590 -1.87 -27.90 -7.29
CA LEU A 590 -3.31 -27.81 -7.01
C LEU A 590 -4.18 -28.54 -8.05
N LEU A 591 -3.69 -28.72 -9.28
CA LEU A 591 -4.32 -29.56 -10.30
C LEU A 591 -3.95 -31.04 -10.18
N ALA A 592 -3.18 -31.42 -9.15
CA ALA A 592 -2.64 -32.75 -8.93
C ALA A 592 -1.70 -33.25 -10.06
N ASP A 593 -1.17 -32.36 -10.90
CA ASP A 593 -0.07 -32.69 -11.82
C ASP A 593 1.27 -32.68 -11.07
N ARG A 594 1.45 -33.75 -10.27
CA ARG A 594 2.59 -33.90 -9.37
C ARG A 594 3.93 -33.96 -10.11
N ALA A 595 3.95 -34.40 -11.38
CA ALA A 595 5.18 -34.51 -12.14
C ALA A 595 5.68 -33.12 -12.57
N SER A 596 4.79 -32.31 -13.15
CA SER A 596 5.08 -30.95 -13.58
C SER A 596 5.37 -30.04 -12.39
N ALA A 597 4.56 -30.11 -11.33
CA ALA A 597 4.78 -29.34 -10.11
C ALA A 597 6.16 -29.62 -9.48
N ARG A 598 6.54 -30.90 -9.35
CA ARG A 598 7.84 -31.29 -8.80
C ARG A 598 8.99 -30.73 -9.65
N SER A 599 8.88 -30.85 -10.98
CA SER A 599 9.89 -30.33 -11.90
C SER A 599 10.03 -28.81 -11.77
N ALA A 600 8.91 -28.09 -11.73
CA ALA A 600 8.89 -26.64 -11.63
C ALA A 600 9.45 -26.13 -10.29
N TYR A 601 9.06 -26.72 -9.16
CA TYR A 601 9.62 -26.38 -7.86
C TYR A 601 11.13 -26.65 -7.79
N PHE A 602 11.59 -27.80 -8.30
CA PHE A 602 13.02 -28.13 -8.27
C PHE A 602 13.84 -27.17 -9.14
N ALA A 603 13.35 -26.84 -10.34
CA ALA A 603 14.00 -25.89 -11.23
C ALA A 603 14.10 -24.49 -10.59
N LEU A 604 13.00 -23.99 -10.01
CA LEU A 604 12.98 -22.70 -9.32
C LEU A 604 13.94 -22.67 -8.12
N TRP A 605 13.94 -23.70 -7.28
CA TRP A 605 14.85 -23.79 -6.14
C TRP A 605 16.32 -23.88 -6.59
N SER A 606 16.62 -24.61 -7.66
CA SER A 606 17.97 -24.72 -8.22
C SER A 606 18.50 -23.39 -8.76
N ASP A 607 17.64 -22.67 -9.50
CA ASP A 607 18.03 -21.44 -10.21
C ASP A 607 18.09 -20.22 -9.29
N ASP A 608 17.14 -20.10 -8.36
CA ASP A 608 17.02 -18.95 -7.46
C ASP A 608 16.84 -19.38 -5.98
N PRO A 609 17.82 -20.08 -5.38
CA PRO A 609 17.71 -20.63 -4.03
C PRO A 609 17.61 -19.57 -2.94
N ALA A 610 18.06 -18.34 -3.21
CA ALA A 610 18.11 -17.26 -2.24
C ALA A 610 16.82 -16.43 -2.21
N SER A 611 16.06 -16.37 -3.30
CA SER A 611 14.74 -15.70 -3.31
C SER A 611 13.75 -16.35 -2.35
N VAL A 612 12.73 -15.59 -1.95
CA VAL A 612 11.58 -16.11 -1.21
C VAL A 612 10.92 -17.27 -1.96
N TRP A 613 10.80 -17.13 -3.28
CA TRP A 613 10.17 -18.10 -4.16
C TRP A 613 10.94 -19.42 -4.22
N GLY A 614 12.27 -19.38 -4.29
CA GLY A 614 13.11 -20.57 -4.23
C GLY A 614 13.11 -21.25 -2.87
N GLN A 615 13.07 -20.46 -1.78
CA GLN A 615 12.92 -21.00 -0.43
C GLN A 615 11.58 -21.72 -0.25
N LEU A 616 10.49 -21.13 -0.73
CA LEU A 616 9.18 -21.78 -0.72
C LEU A 616 9.14 -23.01 -1.63
N ALA A 617 9.76 -22.94 -2.80
CA ALA A 617 9.87 -24.10 -3.69
C ALA A 617 10.62 -25.26 -3.03
N ALA A 618 11.69 -24.96 -2.28
CA ALA A 618 12.39 -25.95 -1.46
C ALA A 618 11.49 -26.55 -0.37
N ALA A 619 10.65 -25.75 0.28
CA ALA A 619 9.72 -26.22 1.31
C ALA A 619 8.65 -27.19 0.76
N HIS A 620 8.31 -27.09 -0.54
CA HIS A 620 7.40 -28.00 -1.22
C HIS A 620 8.05 -29.34 -1.62
N LEU A 621 9.36 -29.48 -1.44
CA LEU A 621 10.11 -30.68 -1.78
C LEU A 621 10.61 -31.41 -0.53
N GLU A 622 10.64 -32.72 -0.61
CA GLU A 622 11.24 -33.59 0.40
C GLU A 622 12.24 -34.55 -0.25
N ARG A 623 13.37 -34.77 0.41
CA ARG A 623 14.38 -35.72 -0.05
C ARG A 623 13.89 -37.14 0.24
N ARG A 624 14.03 -38.02 -0.76
CA ARG A 624 13.69 -39.45 -0.69
C ARG A 624 14.78 -40.29 -0.04
#